data_AF-A0AAJ2ZHA2-F1
#
_entry.id   AF-A0AAJ2ZHA2-F1
#
_cell.length_a   1.000
_cell.length_b   1.000
_cell.length_c   1.000
_cell.angle_alpha   90.00
_cell.angle_beta   90.00
_cell.angle_gamma   90.00
#
_symmetry.space_group_name_H-M   'P 1'
#
loop_
_entity.id
_entity.type
_entity.pdbx_description
1 polymer ?
#
loop_
_entity_poly.entity_id
_entity_poly.type
_entity_poly.pdbx_seq_one_letter_code
_entity_poly.pdbx_strand_id
1 'polypeptide(L)'
;MEDEQNARVQEAQSALKQLGLPKPQQNVRTALVLLSMLDLDANKPWAVAQRQTLGITESMNWMAARYPSVKKGRKDPVRYAPNSRESVRKQSVHQLMAAGILEANSDAPDRAVNSGDYSYRPTHIALAALRTFGTPDWDAARANFERELGSLRDRWAAERERHRVPVRLPDESKVTLSAGKHSALIAAVVEDFAAYYTPGAKVVYLGDTGAKWVVNEEAYLADLGIRVDPHGKMPDVLLHDVDRDWLVCVEAYQSVGPMNAKRVDELRKLFAGCRPGLVFVTAFPDRATFRAAAVDIAWETDVWIRDAPTHLIHFNGERFLGPYETPSGVVDLD
;
A
#
# COMPACT_ATOMS: atom_id res chain seq x y z
N MET A 1 22.32 -21.11 28.72
CA MET A 1 21.21 -20.16 28.50
C MET A 1 21.48 -19.17 27.36
N GLU A 2 22.49 -18.29 27.43
CA GLU A 2 22.77 -17.36 26.31
C GLU A 2 23.20 -18.09 25.04
N ASP A 3 24.14 -19.04 25.16
CA ASP A 3 24.61 -19.84 24.02
C ASP A 3 23.49 -20.68 23.39
N GLU A 4 22.58 -21.24 24.20
CA GLU A 4 21.42 -22.02 23.74
C GLU A 4 20.42 -21.16 22.97
N GLN A 5 20.14 -19.94 23.47
CA GLN A 5 19.25 -18.99 22.77
C GLN A 5 19.85 -18.54 21.44
N ASN A 6 21.15 -18.24 21.41
CA ASN A 6 21.84 -17.87 20.18
C ASN A 6 21.89 -19.04 19.17
N ALA A 7 22.12 -20.27 19.64
CA ALA A 7 22.08 -21.46 18.81
C ALA A 7 20.69 -21.66 18.19
N ARG A 8 19.61 -21.53 18.98
CA ARG A 8 18.23 -21.64 18.46
C ARG A 8 17.90 -20.57 17.43
N VAL A 9 18.38 -19.35 17.62
CA VAL A 9 18.25 -18.29 16.61
C VAL A 9 18.99 -18.65 15.32
N GLN A 10 20.21 -19.19 15.42
CA GLN A 10 20.97 -19.63 14.25
C GLN A 10 20.29 -20.77 13.50
N GLU A 11 19.70 -21.73 14.21
CA GLU A 11 18.87 -22.78 13.61
C GLU A 11 17.67 -22.19 12.86
N ALA A 12 16.95 -21.26 13.47
CA ALA A 12 15.83 -20.59 12.82
C ALA A 12 16.29 -19.79 11.58
N GLN A 13 17.44 -19.13 11.63
CA GLN A 13 18.04 -18.48 10.44
C GLN A 13 18.38 -19.49 9.35
N SER A 14 18.88 -20.67 9.72
CA SER A 14 19.14 -21.77 8.79
C SER A 14 17.86 -22.31 8.16
N ALA A 15 16.80 -22.51 8.96
CA ALA A 15 15.48 -22.91 8.45
C ALA A 15 14.92 -21.87 7.46
N LEU A 16 14.98 -20.57 7.79
CA LEU A 16 14.56 -19.49 6.89
C LEU A 16 15.36 -19.49 5.58
N LYS A 17 16.68 -19.69 5.65
CA LYS A 17 17.54 -19.80 4.48
C LYS A 17 17.15 -21.00 3.60
N GLN A 18 16.93 -22.16 4.22
CA GLN A 18 16.59 -23.39 3.50
C GLN A 18 15.19 -23.36 2.90
N LEU A 19 14.24 -22.67 3.52
CA LEU A 19 12.92 -22.37 2.96
C LEU A 19 12.96 -21.26 1.87
N GLY A 20 14.15 -20.81 1.46
CA GLY A 20 14.34 -19.93 0.32
C GLY A 20 14.12 -18.44 0.60
N LEU A 21 14.12 -18.00 1.86
CA LEU A 21 13.96 -16.58 2.16
C LEU A 21 15.18 -15.77 1.71
N PRO A 22 15.00 -14.55 1.18
CA PRO A 22 16.12 -13.70 0.79
C PRO A 22 16.99 -13.31 2.00
N LYS A 23 18.27 -13.01 1.73
CA LYS A 23 19.28 -12.67 2.75
C LYS A 23 18.82 -11.60 3.77
N PRO A 24 18.10 -10.53 3.37
CA PRO A 24 17.59 -9.55 4.33
C PRO A 24 16.62 -10.11 5.37
N GLN A 25 15.93 -11.22 5.10
CA GLN A 25 14.98 -11.88 5.99
C GLN A 25 15.62 -12.99 6.84
N GLN A 26 16.88 -13.34 6.63
CA GLN A 26 17.61 -14.34 7.42
C GLN A 26 18.26 -13.71 8.68
N ASN A 27 17.68 -12.63 9.20
CA ASN A 27 18.22 -11.87 10.32
C ASN A 27 17.63 -12.32 11.67
N VAL A 28 18.29 -11.93 12.77
CA VAL A 28 17.87 -12.26 14.15
C VAL A 28 16.41 -11.89 14.43
N ARG A 29 15.97 -10.71 13.99
CA ARG A 29 14.58 -10.26 14.22
C ARG A 29 13.57 -11.21 13.59
N THR A 30 13.80 -11.63 12.35
CA THR A 30 12.89 -12.49 11.61
C THR A 30 12.93 -13.92 12.14
N ALA A 31 14.10 -14.40 12.56
CA ALA A 31 14.23 -15.67 13.27
C ALA A 31 13.44 -15.66 14.60
N LEU A 32 13.53 -14.59 15.38
CA LEU A 32 12.76 -14.44 16.62
C LEU A 32 11.25 -14.32 16.38
N VAL A 33 10.81 -13.69 15.28
CA VAL A 33 9.40 -13.71 14.83
C VAL A 33 8.95 -15.13 14.51
N LEU A 34 9.77 -15.91 13.79
CA LEU A 34 9.43 -17.30 13.49
C LEU A 34 9.27 -18.11 14.79
N LEU A 35 10.23 -17.99 15.70
CA LEU A 35 10.24 -18.72 16.96
C LEU A 35 9.05 -18.37 17.86
N SER A 36 8.63 -17.10 17.91
CA SER A 36 7.45 -16.70 18.69
C SER A 36 6.17 -17.31 18.14
N MET A 37 6.00 -17.32 16.82
CA MET A 37 4.83 -17.90 16.15
C MET A 37 4.77 -19.44 16.30
N LEU A 38 5.92 -20.08 16.53
CA LEU A 38 6.04 -21.53 16.76
C LEU A 38 6.04 -21.92 18.26
N ASP A 39 6.00 -20.97 19.18
CA ASP A 39 6.21 -21.18 20.63
C ASP A 39 7.49 -21.96 21.00
N LEU A 40 8.57 -21.76 20.24
CA LEU A 40 9.81 -22.50 20.44
C LEU A 40 10.79 -21.70 21.31
N ASP A 41 10.86 -22.05 22.60
CA ASP A 41 11.95 -21.63 23.48
C ASP A 41 13.26 -22.34 23.10
N ALA A 42 14.40 -21.85 23.58
CA ALA A 42 15.74 -22.39 23.24
C ALA A 42 15.86 -23.91 23.43
N ASN A 43 15.16 -24.46 24.42
CA ASN A 43 15.29 -25.87 24.83
C ASN A 43 14.22 -26.78 24.22
N LYS A 44 13.21 -26.23 23.51
CA LYS A 44 12.16 -27.04 22.90
C LYS A 44 12.63 -27.60 21.57
N PRO A 45 12.45 -28.91 21.30
CA PRO A 45 12.75 -29.48 20.00
C PRO A 45 11.77 -28.95 18.93
N TRP A 46 12.24 -28.83 17.69
CA TRP A 46 11.40 -28.38 16.57
C TRP A 46 10.11 -29.22 16.40
N ALA A 47 10.16 -30.52 16.71
CA ALA A 47 9.02 -31.43 16.65
C ALA A 47 7.81 -30.99 17.50
N VAL A 48 8.02 -30.23 18.58
CA VAL A 48 6.93 -29.73 19.44
C VAL A 48 6.46 -28.33 19.07
N ALA A 49 6.95 -27.77 17.95
CA ALA A 49 6.51 -26.47 17.45
C ALA A 49 4.98 -26.40 17.40
N GLN A 50 4.45 -25.27 17.83
CA GLN A 50 3.01 -25.02 17.90
C GLN A 50 2.60 -23.99 16.84
N ARG A 51 1.29 -23.75 16.79
CA ARG A 51 0.69 -22.79 15.88
C ARG A 51 0.12 -21.62 16.68
N GLN A 52 0.98 -20.78 17.24
CA GLN A 52 0.50 -19.63 17.99
C GLN A 52 -0.09 -18.57 17.07
N THR A 53 -1.15 -17.94 17.54
CA THR A 53 -1.77 -16.79 16.90
C THR A 53 -1.39 -15.56 17.70
N LEU A 54 -0.58 -14.67 17.12
CA LEU A 54 -0.04 -13.49 17.81
C LEU A 54 -0.16 -12.24 16.93
N GLY A 55 -0.51 -11.12 17.54
CA GLY A 55 -0.26 -9.79 17.00
C GLY A 55 1.22 -9.40 17.07
N ILE A 56 1.59 -8.29 16.41
CA ILE A 56 2.98 -7.84 16.35
C ILE A 56 3.54 -7.49 17.74
N THR A 57 2.74 -6.79 18.55
CA THR A 57 3.14 -6.38 19.91
C THR A 57 3.32 -7.59 20.82
N GLU A 58 2.41 -8.56 20.74
CA GLU A 58 2.48 -9.80 21.51
C GLU A 58 3.71 -10.62 21.14
N SER A 59 3.99 -10.74 19.83
CA SER A 59 5.20 -11.37 19.33
C SER A 59 6.48 -10.69 19.86
N MET A 60 6.56 -9.35 19.84
CA MET A 60 7.69 -8.61 20.43
C MET A 60 7.86 -8.85 21.93
N ASN A 61 6.75 -8.90 22.67
CA ASN A 61 6.75 -9.17 24.11
C ASN A 61 7.22 -10.61 24.40
N TRP A 62 6.75 -11.58 23.62
CA TRP A 62 7.17 -12.97 23.71
C TRP A 62 8.68 -13.10 23.48
N MET A 63 9.23 -12.43 22.46
CA MET A 63 10.68 -12.45 22.20
C MET A 63 11.47 -11.87 23.37
N ALA A 64 11.00 -10.77 23.97
CA ALA A 64 11.68 -10.16 25.11
C ALA A 64 11.66 -11.07 26.34
N ALA A 65 10.54 -11.76 26.58
CA ALA A 65 10.37 -12.65 27.72
C ALA A 65 11.13 -13.99 27.56
N ARG A 66 11.09 -14.60 26.36
CA ARG A 66 11.63 -15.94 26.11
C ARG A 66 13.07 -15.96 25.61
N TYR A 67 13.52 -14.87 24.98
CA TYR A 67 14.88 -14.73 24.47
C TYR A 67 15.62 -13.52 25.05
N PRO A 68 15.66 -13.30 26.38
CA PRO A 68 16.20 -12.07 26.95
C PRO A 68 17.70 -11.85 26.68
N SER A 69 18.46 -12.93 26.45
CA SER A 69 19.91 -12.86 26.19
C SER A 69 20.24 -12.51 24.73
N VAL A 70 19.28 -12.64 23.81
CA VAL A 70 19.48 -12.26 22.40
C VAL A 70 19.26 -10.76 22.24
N LYS A 71 20.29 -10.05 21.76
CA LYS A 71 20.26 -8.60 21.53
C LYS A 71 19.21 -8.21 20.48
N LYS A 72 18.29 -7.32 20.84
CA LYS A 72 17.20 -6.82 19.98
C LYS A 72 17.32 -5.34 19.66
N GLY A 73 17.26 -4.47 20.67
CA GLY A 73 17.31 -3.03 20.50
C GLY A 73 18.71 -2.43 20.68
N ARG A 74 18.87 -1.20 20.18
CA ARG A 74 20.10 -0.41 20.40
C ARG A 74 20.14 0.21 21.81
N LYS A 75 18.98 0.64 22.30
CA LYS A 75 18.81 1.28 23.62
C LYS A 75 18.50 0.28 24.73
N ASP A 76 17.69 -0.74 24.42
CA ASP A 76 17.39 -1.85 25.31
C ASP A 76 17.81 -3.15 24.58
N PRO A 77 18.81 -3.89 25.07
CA PRO A 77 19.27 -5.12 24.43
C PRO A 77 18.23 -6.25 24.52
N VAL A 78 17.32 -6.22 25.50
CA VAL A 78 16.35 -7.28 25.77
C VAL A 78 15.09 -7.12 24.94
N ARG A 79 14.64 -5.89 24.64
CA ARG A 79 13.38 -5.63 23.91
C ARG A 79 13.53 -4.74 22.68
N TYR A 80 12.63 -4.92 21.72
CA TYR A 80 12.43 -3.93 20.65
C TYR A 80 11.60 -2.75 21.18
N ALA A 81 11.98 -1.52 20.80
CA ALA A 81 11.21 -0.33 21.16
C ALA A 81 9.86 -0.29 20.41
N PRO A 82 8.81 0.37 20.94
CA PRO A 82 7.49 0.41 20.31
C PRO A 82 7.49 0.87 18.85
N ASN A 83 8.35 1.84 18.49
CA ASN A 83 8.49 2.33 17.12
C ASN A 83 9.07 1.30 16.14
N SER A 84 9.65 0.20 16.63
CA SER A 84 10.13 -0.92 15.80
C SER A 84 9.00 -1.85 15.36
N ARG A 85 7.79 -1.71 15.93
CA ARG A 85 6.60 -2.51 15.58
C ARG A 85 6.35 -2.52 14.07
N GLU A 86 6.45 -1.36 13.43
CA GLU A 86 6.21 -1.24 12.00
C GLU A 86 7.28 -1.96 11.16
N SER A 87 8.54 -1.91 11.61
CA SER A 87 9.64 -2.65 10.98
C SER A 87 9.47 -4.16 11.17
N VAL A 88 9.07 -4.64 12.35
CA VAL A 88 8.76 -6.06 12.59
C VAL A 88 7.64 -6.53 11.66
N ARG A 89 6.58 -5.72 11.53
CA ARG A 89 5.44 -6.01 10.66
C ARG A 89 5.83 -6.09 9.18
N LYS A 90 6.39 -5.02 8.62
CA LYS A 90 6.69 -4.92 7.18
C LYS A 90 7.87 -5.77 6.74
N GLN A 91 8.93 -5.83 7.55
CA GLN A 91 10.20 -6.42 7.15
C GLN A 91 10.40 -7.87 7.62
N SER A 92 9.55 -8.37 8.53
CA SER A 92 9.62 -9.75 9.01
C SER A 92 8.29 -10.48 8.79
N VAL A 93 7.20 -10.05 9.43
CA VAL A 93 5.90 -10.77 9.36
C VAL A 93 5.33 -10.81 7.94
N HIS A 94 5.23 -9.68 7.24
CA HIS A 94 4.75 -9.66 5.86
C HIS A 94 5.64 -10.47 4.91
N GLN A 95 6.94 -10.55 5.20
CA GLN A 95 7.87 -11.33 4.37
C GLN A 95 7.67 -12.84 4.60
N LEU A 96 7.42 -13.25 5.85
CA LEU A 96 7.04 -14.62 6.17
C LEU A 96 5.68 -14.99 5.58
N MET A 97 4.73 -14.05 5.51
CA MET A 97 3.47 -14.25 4.78
C MET A 97 3.69 -14.40 3.27
N ALA A 98 4.52 -13.55 2.65
CA ALA A 98 4.86 -13.64 1.23
C ALA A 98 5.62 -14.94 0.88
N ALA A 99 6.31 -15.52 1.87
CA ALA A 99 6.91 -16.84 1.78
C ALA A 99 5.92 -17.99 2.08
N GLY A 100 4.65 -17.70 2.40
CA GLY A 100 3.62 -18.69 2.78
C GLY A 100 3.90 -19.42 4.09
N ILE A 101 4.79 -18.88 4.91
CA ILE A 101 5.11 -19.41 6.25
C ILE A 101 4.05 -18.99 7.26
N LEU A 102 3.55 -17.76 7.16
CA LEU A 102 2.48 -17.23 8.02
C LEU A 102 1.21 -16.93 7.22
N GLU A 103 0.07 -17.00 7.90
CA GLU A 103 -1.23 -16.50 7.45
C GLU A 103 -1.80 -15.51 8.47
N ALA A 104 -2.66 -14.61 8.02
CA ALA A 104 -3.28 -13.58 8.85
C ALA A 104 -4.72 -13.92 9.25
N ASN A 105 -5.18 -13.37 10.38
CA ASN A 105 -6.58 -13.32 10.81
C ASN A 105 -7.34 -14.65 10.73
N SER A 106 -6.62 -15.70 11.05
CA SER A 106 -7.06 -17.06 10.80
C SER A 106 -8.19 -17.55 11.73
N ASP A 107 -8.43 -16.77 12.80
CA ASP A 107 -9.51 -16.88 13.77
C ASP A 107 -10.74 -16.06 13.35
N ALA A 108 -10.56 -15.04 12.51
CA ALA A 108 -11.63 -14.20 11.96
C ALA A 108 -11.21 -13.64 10.59
N PRO A 109 -11.37 -14.40 9.49
CA PRO A 109 -10.84 -14.03 8.17
C PRO A 109 -11.27 -12.65 7.66
N ASP A 110 -12.46 -12.19 8.05
CA ASP A 110 -13.03 -10.89 7.64
C ASP A 110 -12.59 -9.71 8.50
N ARG A 111 -11.68 -9.91 9.48
CA ARG A 111 -11.19 -8.84 10.34
C ARG A 111 -10.43 -7.80 9.52
N ALA A 112 -10.85 -6.54 9.67
CA ALA A 112 -10.26 -5.41 8.95
C ALA A 112 -8.75 -5.27 9.21
N VAL A 113 -7.98 -4.91 8.18
CA VAL A 113 -6.50 -4.82 8.21
C VAL A 113 -5.96 -3.78 9.19
N ASN A 114 -6.78 -2.78 9.54
CA ASN A 114 -6.47 -1.74 10.52
C ASN A 114 -6.88 -2.10 11.96
N SER A 115 -7.45 -3.29 12.19
CA SER A 115 -7.85 -3.71 13.53
C SER A 115 -6.65 -3.87 14.47
N GLY A 116 -6.82 -3.47 15.74
CA GLY A 116 -5.86 -3.74 16.80
C GLY A 116 -5.65 -5.25 17.05
N ASP A 117 -6.65 -6.06 16.71
CA ASP A 117 -6.69 -7.52 16.90
C ASP A 117 -6.14 -8.28 15.69
N TYR A 118 -5.47 -7.59 14.76
CA TYR A 118 -4.88 -8.23 13.59
C TYR A 118 -3.73 -9.16 14.03
N SER A 119 -3.90 -10.45 13.77
CA SER A 119 -3.02 -11.50 14.27
C SER A 119 -2.51 -12.38 13.14
N TYR A 120 -1.43 -13.11 13.42
CA TYR A 120 -0.75 -13.98 12.46
C TYR A 120 -0.47 -15.32 13.11
N ARG A 121 -0.46 -16.38 12.30
CA ARG A 121 -0.05 -17.72 12.75
C ARG A 121 0.70 -18.48 11.64
N PRO A 122 1.49 -19.52 11.95
CA PRO A 122 2.09 -20.37 10.93
C PRO A 122 1.04 -21.01 10.02
N THR A 123 1.32 -21.24 8.75
CA THR A 123 0.47 -22.09 7.90
C THR A 123 0.62 -23.56 8.34
N HIS A 124 -0.40 -24.39 8.08
CA HIS A 124 -0.31 -25.82 8.40
C HIS A 124 0.86 -26.50 7.69
N ILE A 125 1.08 -26.16 6.43
CA ILE A 125 2.15 -26.73 5.61
C ILE A 125 3.54 -26.30 6.11
N ALA A 126 3.71 -25.03 6.49
CA ALA A 126 4.96 -24.55 7.07
C ALA A 126 5.23 -25.20 8.43
N LEU A 127 4.22 -25.31 9.29
CA LEU A 127 4.36 -25.97 10.59
C LEU A 127 4.76 -27.45 10.44
N ALA A 128 4.12 -28.18 9.51
CA ALA A 128 4.44 -29.57 9.25
C ALA A 128 5.90 -29.74 8.81
N ALA A 129 6.40 -28.87 7.91
CA ALA A 129 7.80 -28.88 7.52
C ALA A 129 8.73 -28.50 8.67
N LEU A 130 8.47 -27.40 9.37
CA LEU A 130 9.34 -26.91 10.45
C LEU A 130 9.47 -27.89 11.61
N ARG A 131 8.47 -28.74 11.87
CA ARG A 131 8.56 -29.81 12.88
C ARG A 131 9.59 -30.89 12.56
N THR A 132 9.95 -31.09 11.29
CA THR A 132 10.94 -32.07 10.88
C THR A 132 12.34 -31.46 10.72
N PHE A 133 12.52 -30.16 11.03
CA PHE A 133 13.80 -29.49 10.89
C PHE A 133 14.92 -30.18 11.68
N GLY A 134 16.05 -30.45 11.01
CA GLY A 134 17.19 -31.17 11.59
C GLY A 134 17.05 -32.69 11.61
N THR A 135 15.95 -33.25 11.10
CA THR A 135 15.73 -34.70 10.95
C THR A 135 15.93 -35.13 9.48
N PRO A 136 16.09 -36.44 9.20
CA PRO A 136 16.15 -36.95 7.82
C PRO A 136 14.91 -36.61 6.96
N ASP A 137 13.76 -36.37 7.59
CA ASP A 137 12.50 -36.06 6.89
C ASP A 137 12.41 -34.59 6.44
N TRP A 138 13.36 -33.74 6.83
CA TRP A 138 13.36 -32.31 6.53
C TRP A 138 13.30 -32.02 5.03
N ASP A 139 14.14 -32.67 4.22
CA ASP A 139 14.21 -32.38 2.79
C ASP A 139 12.91 -32.74 2.05
N ALA A 140 12.28 -33.86 2.43
CA ALA A 140 11.00 -34.26 1.86
C ALA A 140 9.88 -33.29 2.26
N ALA A 141 9.83 -32.87 3.53
CA ALA A 141 8.83 -31.94 4.01
C ALA A 141 9.01 -30.53 3.40
N ARG A 142 10.25 -30.09 3.23
CA ARG A 142 10.61 -28.85 2.52
C ARG A 142 10.16 -28.87 1.06
N ALA A 143 10.45 -29.95 0.33
CA ALA A 143 10.01 -30.08 -1.06
C ALA A 143 8.48 -30.04 -1.19
N ASN A 144 7.75 -30.66 -0.25
CA ASN A 144 6.30 -30.59 -0.20
C ASN A 144 5.80 -29.16 0.07
N PHE A 145 6.42 -28.44 1.01
CA PHE A 145 6.13 -27.04 1.28
C PHE A 145 6.35 -26.15 0.04
N GLU A 146 7.48 -26.31 -0.65
CA GLU A 146 7.80 -25.54 -1.87
C GLU A 146 6.77 -25.78 -2.98
N ARG A 147 6.32 -27.02 -3.18
CA ARG A 147 5.29 -27.38 -4.17
C ARG A 147 3.93 -26.74 -3.85
N GLU A 148 3.46 -26.85 -2.61
CA GLU A 148 2.20 -26.25 -2.18
C GLU A 148 2.24 -24.72 -2.24
N LEU A 149 3.37 -24.12 -1.87
CA LEU A 149 3.59 -22.68 -1.99
C LEU A 149 3.53 -22.21 -3.45
N GLY A 150 4.12 -22.97 -4.39
CA GLY A 150 4.00 -22.72 -5.82
C GLY A 150 2.54 -22.66 -6.27
N SER A 151 1.76 -23.69 -5.93
CA SER A 151 0.32 -23.75 -6.23
C SER A 151 -0.48 -22.58 -5.63
N LEU A 152 -0.16 -22.15 -4.40
CA LEU A 152 -0.79 -21.00 -3.76
C LEU A 152 -0.42 -19.68 -4.45
N ARG A 153 0.86 -19.50 -4.81
CA ARG A 153 1.32 -18.35 -5.56
C ARG A 153 0.66 -18.24 -6.93
N ASP A 154 0.49 -19.36 -7.62
CA ASP A 154 -0.19 -19.41 -8.92
C ASP A 154 -1.68 -19.06 -8.77
N ARG A 155 -2.34 -19.57 -7.71
CA ARG A 155 -3.72 -19.19 -7.38
C ARG A 155 -3.85 -17.71 -7.06
N TRP A 156 -2.97 -17.12 -6.24
CA TRP A 156 -2.98 -15.69 -5.95
C TRP A 156 -2.58 -14.82 -7.13
N ALA A 157 -1.71 -15.29 -8.03
CA ALA A 157 -1.39 -14.60 -9.28
C ALA A 157 -2.60 -14.60 -10.22
N ALA A 158 -3.27 -15.75 -10.37
CA ALA A 158 -4.50 -15.86 -11.15
C ALA A 158 -5.65 -15.04 -10.55
N GLU A 159 -5.75 -14.99 -9.21
CA GLU A 159 -6.72 -14.16 -8.50
C GLU A 159 -6.42 -12.67 -8.71
N ARG A 160 -5.16 -12.22 -8.55
CA ARG A 160 -4.78 -10.82 -8.79
C ARG A 160 -5.03 -10.38 -10.23
N GLU A 161 -4.79 -11.25 -11.19
CA GLU A 161 -5.07 -10.97 -12.61
C GLU A 161 -6.58 -10.87 -12.88
N ARG A 162 -7.38 -11.75 -12.27
CA ARG A 162 -8.87 -11.69 -12.37
C ARG A 162 -9.47 -10.45 -11.71
N HIS A 163 -8.84 -9.90 -10.67
CA HIS A 163 -9.35 -8.76 -9.90
C HIS A 163 -8.71 -7.42 -10.29
N ARG A 164 -7.94 -7.35 -11.39
CA ARG A 164 -7.46 -6.06 -11.91
C ARG A 164 -8.64 -5.16 -12.26
N VAL A 165 -8.49 -3.86 -12.03
CA VAL A 165 -9.51 -2.88 -12.37
C VAL A 165 -9.28 -2.44 -13.82
N PRO A 166 -10.17 -2.78 -14.77
CA PRO A 166 -10.08 -2.23 -16.12
C PRO A 166 -10.39 -0.73 -16.08
N VAL A 167 -9.67 0.05 -16.90
CA VAL A 167 -9.89 1.49 -17.07
C VAL A 167 -9.94 1.79 -18.55
N ARG A 168 -11.01 2.48 -18.97
CA ARG A 168 -11.15 3.01 -20.32
C ARG A 168 -10.59 4.44 -20.35
N LEU A 169 -9.55 4.65 -21.15
CA LEU A 169 -8.98 5.98 -21.36
C LEU A 169 -9.91 6.82 -22.26
N PRO A 170 -9.77 8.15 -22.27
CA PRO A 170 -10.57 9.03 -23.14
C PRO A 170 -10.46 8.73 -24.65
N ASP A 171 -9.37 8.09 -25.07
CA ASP A 171 -9.14 7.67 -26.46
C ASP A 171 -9.69 6.26 -26.78
N GLU A 172 -10.55 5.73 -25.92
CA GLU A 172 -11.16 4.39 -26.02
C GLU A 172 -10.23 3.21 -25.74
N SER A 173 -8.92 3.45 -25.58
CA SER A 173 -7.98 2.40 -25.22
C SER A 173 -8.22 1.88 -23.80
N LYS A 174 -7.80 0.65 -23.53
CA LYS A 174 -8.00 -0.02 -22.25
C LYS A 174 -6.66 -0.26 -21.57
N VAL A 175 -6.57 0.16 -20.31
CA VAL A 175 -5.48 -0.20 -19.41
C VAL A 175 -6.03 -0.93 -18.20
N THR A 176 -5.16 -1.54 -17.39
CA THR A 176 -5.59 -2.24 -16.18
C THR A 176 -4.74 -1.82 -15.00
N LEU A 177 -5.40 -1.49 -13.88
CA LEU A 177 -4.76 -1.13 -12.62
C LEU A 177 -4.73 -2.33 -11.67
N SER A 178 -3.84 -2.28 -10.67
CA SER A 178 -3.83 -3.25 -9.58
C SER A 178 -5.17 -3.27 -8.84
N ALA A 179 -5.50 -4.41 -8.21
CA ALA A 179 -6.73 -4.56 -7.46
C ALA A 179 -6.68 -3.72 -6.17
N GLY A 180 -7.75 -2.97 -5.87
CA GLY A 180 -7.87 -2.25 -4.60
C GLY A 180 -8.78 -1.02 -4.64
N LYS A 181 -9.16 -0.51 -3.47
CA LYS A 181 -10.04 0.66 -3.33
C LYS A 181 -9.40 1.94 -3.91
N HIS A 182 -8.09 2.12 -3.76
CA HIS A 182 -7.38 3.28 -4.28
C HIS A 182 -7.31 3.24 -5.82
N SER A 183 -6.93 2.11 -6.42
CA SER A 183 -6.96 1.93 -7.87
C SER A 183 -8.37 2.05 -8.46
N ALA A 184 -9.41 1.62 -7.74
CA ALA A 184 -10.80 1.84 -8.14
C ALA A 184 -11.21 3.33 -8.12
N LEU A 185 -10.63 4.13 -7.23
CA LEU A 185 -10.85 5.58 -7.22
C LEU A 185 -10.09 6.27 -8.35
N ILE A 186 -8.85 5.84 -8.64
CA ILE A 186 -8.07 6.30 -9.80
C ILE A 186 -8.84 6.00 -11.09
N ALA A 187 -9.40 4.79 -11.23
CA ALA A 187 -10.24 4.42 -12.36
C ALA A 187 -11.44 5.39 -12.52
N ALA A 188 -12.15 5.67 -11.42
CA ALA A 188 -13.26 6.62 -11.44
C ALA A 188 -12.82 8.06 -11.77
N VAL A 189 -11.60 8.48 -11.42
CA VAL A 189 -11.07 9.77 -11.87
C VAL A 189 -10.91 9.80 -13.39
N VAL A 190 -10.38 8.73 -13.99
CA VAL A 190 -10.17 8.66 -15.43
C VAL A 190 -11.50 8.52 -16.19
N GLU A 191 -12.45 7.74 -15.68
CA GLU A 191 -13.69 7.43 -16.37
C GLU A 191 -14.80 8.45 -16.09
N ASP A 192 -14.96 8.91 -14.84
CA ASP A 192 -16.04 9.80 -14.42
C ASP A 192 -15.57 11.26 -14.35
N PHE A 193 -14.55 11.57 -13.55
CA PHE A 193 -14.10 12.96 -13.36
C PHE A 193 -13.66 13.58 -14.69
N ALA A 194 -12.84 12.87 -15.47
CA ALA A 194 -12.37 13.38 -16.74
C ALA A 194 -13.52 13.62 -17.72
N ALA A 195 -14.55 12.75 -17.73
CA ALA A 195 -15.72 12.92 -18.58
C ALA A 195 -16.56 14.15 -18.21
N TYR A 196 -16.71 14.46 -16.92
CA TYR A 196 -17.51 15.61 -16.47
C TYR A 196 -16.76 16.95 -16.55
N TYR A 197 -15.47 16.98 -16.19
CA TYR A 197 -14.74 18.24 -15.95
C TYR A 197 -13.72 18.58 -17.02
N THR A 198 -13.15 17.57 -17.68
CA THR A 198 -12.13 17.73 -18.72
C THR A 198 -12.45 16.86 -19.94
N PRO A 199 -13.66 16.99 -20.53
CA PRO A 199 -14.06 16.13 -21.65
C PRO A 199 -13.09 16.29 -22.81
N GLY A 200 -12.60 15.17 -23.35
CA GLY A 200 -11.60 15.16 -24.43
C GLY A 200 -10.15 15.38 -23.97
N ALA A 201 -9.90 15.56 -22.67
CA ALA A 201 -8.54 15.68 -22.16
C ALA A 201 -7.71 14.42 -22.40
N LYS A 202 -6.40 14.61 -22.62
CA LYS A 202 -5.45 13.52 -22.77
C LYS A 202 -4.97 13.06 -21.39
N VAL A 203 -5.05 11.77 -21.10
CA VAL A 203 -4.36 11.18 -19.94
C VAL A 203 -2.87 11.08 -20.29
N VAL A 204 -2.06 11.97 -19.72
CA VAL A 204 -0.62 12.05 -20.04
C VAL A 204 0.24 11.29 -19.03
N TYR A 205 -0.32 11.02 -17.85
CA TYR A 205 0.29 10.18 -16.82
C TYR A 205 -0.79 9.46 -16.01
N LEU A 206 -0.55 8.18 -15.72
CA LEU A 206 -1.39 7.36 -14.84
C LEU A 206 -0.50 6.46 -13.98
N GLY A 207 -0.49 6.73 -12.67
CA GLY A 207 0.21 5.93 -11.67
C GLY A 207 -0.67 4.78 -11.14
N ASP A 208 -0.03 3.69 -10.73
CA ASP A 208 -0.70 2.57 -10.04
C ASP A 208 0.13 2.12 -8.84
N THR A 209 -0.53 1.68 -7.77
CA THR A 209 0.16 1.15 -6.59
C THR A 209 0.97 -0.12 -6.86
N GLY A 210 0.67 -0.85 -7.95
CA GLY A 210 1.33 -2.10 -8.33
C GLY A 210 2.34 -2.01 -9.47
N ALA A 211 2.36 -0.91 -10.25
CA ALA A 211 3.23 -0.73 -11.41
C ALA A 211 3.79 0.69 -11.42
N LYS A 212 5.06 0.86 -11.81
CA LYS A 212 5.72 2.17 -11.76
C LYS A 212 4.91 3.23 -12.51
N TRP A 213 4.54 2.99 -13.76
CA TRP A 213 3.72 3.87 -14.61
C TRP A 213 2.81 3.03 -15.51
N VAL A 214 1.50 3.28 -15.50
CA VAL A 214 0.53 2.59 -16.39
C VAL A 214 0.39 3.36 -17.70
N VAL A 215 0.40 4.69 -17.63
CA VAL A 215 0.55 5.59 -18.78
C VAL A 215 1.65 6.59 -18.45
N ASN A 216 2.56 6.83 -19.40
CA ASN A 216 3.62 7.85 -19.28
C ASN A 216 3.99 8.37 -20.68
N GLU A 217 3.38 9.48 -21.08
CA GLU A 217 3.59 10.09 -22.39
C GLU A 217 4.82 11.01 -22.38
N GLU A 218 6.01 10.45 -22.18
CA GLU A 218 7.25 11.22 -21.91
C GLU A 218 7.53 12.33 -22.95
N ALA A 219 7.39 12.00 -24.24
CA ALA A 219 7.60 12.96 -25.32
C ALA A 219 6.57 14.11 -25.29
N TYR A 220 5.32 13.79 -24.93
CA TYR A 220 4.25 14.77 -24.81
C TYR A 220 4.43 15.64 -23.57
N LEU A 221 4.78 15.04 -22.43
CA LEU A 221 5.12 15.77 -21.20
C LEU A 221 6.28 16.74 -21.45
N ALA A 222 7.30 16.31 -22.19
CA ALA A 222 8.42 17.18 -22.57
C ALA A 222 7.98 18.37 -23.44
N ASP A 223 7.04 18.17 -24.38
CA ASP A 223 6.45 19.25 -25.20
C ASP A 223 5.65 20.25 -24.35
N LEU A 224 5.00 19.78 -23.28
CA LEU A 224 4.36 20.65 -22.30
C LEU A 224 5.35 21.40 -21.38
N GLY A 225 6.66 21.15 -21.52
CA GLY A 225 7.71 21.71 -20.67
C GLY A 225 7.93 20.94 -19.36
N ILE A 226 7.38 19.73 -19.23
CA ILE A 226 7.48 18.90 -18.02
C ILE A 226 8.62 17.90 -18.19
N ARG A 227 9.58 17.94 -17.26
CA ARG A 227 10.63 16.92 -17.16
C ARG A 227 10.30 15.97 -16.01
N VAL A 228 10.02 14.72 -16.34
CA VAL A 228 9.78 13.68 -15.34
C VAL A 228 11.09 13.39 -14.62
N ASP A 229 11.19 13.82 -13.35
CA ASP A 229 12.31 13.44 -12.48
C ASP A 229 12.14 11.97 -12.06
N PRO A 230 13.12 11.08 -12.33
CA PRO A 230 13.10 9.68 -11.87
C PRO A 230 12.92 9.51 -10.35
N HIS A 231 13.21 10.55 -9.58
CA HIS A 231 13.10 10.60 -8.12
C HIS A 231 11.95 11.51 -7.63
N GLY A 232 11.32 12.28 -8.53
CA GLY A 232 10.20 13.17 -8.22
C GLY A 232 8.89 12.39 -8.10
N LYS A 233 8.11 12.66 -7.04
CA LYS A 233 6.83 11.99 -6.82
C LYS A 233 5.73 12.65 -7.66
N MET A 234 5.41 12.06 -8.82
CA MET A 234 4.27 12.41 -9.66
C MET A 234 2.92 12.25 -8.91
N PRO A 235 1.84 12.94 -9.32
CA PRO A 235 0.48 12.68 -8.83
C PRO A 235 -0.07 11.38 -9.42
N ASP A 236 -1.24 10.92 -8.94
CA ASP A 236 -1.81 9.64 -9.40
C ASP A 236 -2.31 9.72 -10.86
N VAL A 237 -2.89 10.86 -11.26
CA VAL A 237 -3.35 11.12 -12.64
C VAL A 237 -2.92 12.51 -13.08
N LEU A 238 -2.43 12.64 -14.32
CA LEU A 238 -2.32 13.91 -15.02
C LEU A 238 -3.20 13.90 -16.27
N LEU A 239 -4.09 14.87 -16.34
CA LEU A 239 -4.93 15.13 -17.50
C LEU A 239 -4.50 16.46 -18.13
N HIS A 240 -4.33 16.47 -19.45
CA HIS A 240 -4.14 17.70 -20.20
C HIS A 240 -5.44 18.03 -20.96
N ASP A 241 -6.16 19.03 -20.46
CA ASP A 241 -7.30 19.64 -21.15
C ASP A 241 -6.73 20.56 -22.24
N VAL A 242 -6.72 20.05 -23.47
CA VAL A 242 -6.04 20.68 -24.62
C VAL A 242 -6.71 22.00 -25.00
N ASP A 243 -8.04 22.08 -24.87
CA ASP A 243 -8.81 23.25 -25.30
C ASP A 243 -8.59 24.44 -24.35
N ARG A 244 -8.49 24.16 -23.04
CA ARG A 244 -8.27 25.19 -22.00
C ARG A 244 -6.78 25.38 -21.65
N ASP A 245 -5.91 24.55 -22.21
CA ASP A 245 -4.49 24.41 -21.88
C ASP A 245 -4.28 24.31 -20.35
N TRP A 246 -5.01 23.37 -19.72
CA TRP A 246 -4.89 23.07 -18.29
C TRP A 246 -4.24 21.70 -18.07
N LEU A 247 -3.27 21.66 -17.15
CA LEU A 247 -2.73 20.43 -16.59
C LEU A 247 -3.41 20.15 -15.25
N VAL A 248 -4.39 19.25 -15.28
CA VAL A 248 -5.16 18.84 -14.11
C VAL A 248 -4.44 17.69 -13.40
N CYS A 249 -3.92 18.01 -12.22
CA CYS A 249 -3.22 17.09 -11.33
C CYS A 249 -4.23 16.51 -10.35
N VAL A 250 -4.49 15.20 -10.41
CA VAL A 250 -5.42 14.55 -9.51
C VAL A 250 -4.69 13.54 -8.62
N GLU A 251 -4.93 13.62 -7.31
CA GLU A 251 -4.53 12.60 -6.34
C GLU A 251 -5.76 11.91 -5.77
N ALA A 252 -5.79 10.58 -5.83
CA ALA A 252 -6.83 9.77 -5.23
C ALA A 252 -6.50 9.57 -3.74
N TYR A 253 -7.36 10.07 -2.87
CA TYR A 253 -7.11 10.06 -1.44
C TYR A 253 -6.86 8.65 -0.90
N GLN A 254 -5.77 8.52 -0.13
CA GLN A 254 -5.36 7.30 0.55
C GLN A 254 -4.56 7.65 1.82
N SER A 255 -3.87 6.67 2.43
CA SER A 255 -3.20 6.81 3.74
C SER A 255 -2.12 7.91 3.83
N VAL A 256 -1.65 8.46 2.71
CA VAL A 256 -0.62 9.51 2.69
C VAL A 256 -1.18 10.93 2.85
N GLY A 257 -2.50 11.09 2.88
CA GLY A 257 -3.18 12.38 3.04
C GLY A 257 -3.65 12.99 1.71
N PRO A 258 -4.41 14.11 1.76
CA PRO A 258 -4.87 14.82 0.57
C PRO A 258 -3.77 15.73 0.00
N MET A 259 -4.07 16.47 -1.08
CA MET A 259 -3.21 17.57 -1.51
C MET A 259 -3.22 18.68 -0.46
N ASN A 260 -2.23 18.65 0.43
CA ASN A 260 -1.95 19.72 1.39
C ASN A 260 -1.04 20.79 0.77
N ALA A 261 -0.84 21.91 1.47
CA ALA A 261 -0.03 23.04 1.00
C ALA A 261 1.39 22.61 0.57
N LYS A 262 2.04 21.75 1.37
CA LYS A 262 3.36 21.22 1.04
C LYS A 262 3.34 20.42 -0.27
N ARG A 263 2.35 19.56 -0.47
CA ARG A 263 2.23 18.74 -1.67
C ARG A 263 1.96 19.58 -2.91
N VAL A 264 1.11 20.59 -2.79
CA VAL A 264 0.87 21.58 -3.86
C VAL A 264 2.17 22.30 -4.23
N ASP A 265 2.94 22.77 -3.24
CA ASP A 265 4.25 23.41 -3.50
C ASP A 265 5.25 22.48 -4.19
N GLU A 266 5.28 21.20 -3.81
CA GLU A 266 6.10 20.19 -4.47
C GLU A 266 5.71 20.01 -5.94
N LEU A 267 4.41 19.91 -6.24
CA LEU A 267 3.92 19.76 -7.60
C LEU A 267 4.14 21.04 -8.44
N ARG A 268 3.94 22.23 -7.86
CA ARG A 268 4.25 23.50 -8.53
C ARG A 268 5.73 23.60 -8.90
N LYS A 269 6.64 23.13 -8.03
CA LYS A 269 8.07 23.05 -8.33
C LYS A 269 8.38 22.02 -9.41
N LEU A 270 7.74 20.85 -9.34
CA LEU A 270 7.92 19.77 -10.31
C LEU A 270 7.49 20.19 -11.72
N PHE A 271 6.40 20.95 -11.83
CA PHE A 271 5.87 21.45 -13.09
C PHE A 271 6.26 22.91 -13.36
N ALA A 272 7.30 23.41 -12.70
CA ALA A 272 7.76 24.78 -12.90
C ALA A 272 8.21 25.00 -14.36
N GLY A 273 7.59 25.97 -15.02
CA GLY A 273 7.89 26.29 -16.42
C GLY A 273 7.12 25.45 -17.45
N CYS A 274 6.16 24.63 -17.03
CA CYS A 274 5.23 24.04 -17.99
C CYS A 274 4.37 25.11 -18.66
N ARG A 275 3.97 24.86 -19.90
CA ARG A 275 3.06 25.74 -20.65
C ARG A 275 1.65 25.79 -20.03
N PRO A 276 1.00 24.66 -19.70
CA PRO A 276 -0.39 24.68 -19.26
C PRO A 276 -0.57 25.28 -17.86
N GLY A 277 -1.75 25.85 -17.60
CA GLY A 277 -2.16 26.26 -16.26
C GLY A 277 -2.38 25.06 -15.33
N LEU A 278 -1.93 25.15 -14.08
CA LEU A 278 -2.04 24.05 -13.12
C LEU A 278 -3.40 24.06 -12.40
N VAL A 279 -4.08 22.92 -12.37
CA VAL A 279 -5.27 22.67 -11.56
C VAL A 279 -4.99 21.51 -10.62
N PHE A 280 -5.31 21.65 -9.33
CA PHE A 280 -5.01 20.65 -8.30
C PHE A 280 -6.29 20.08 -7.75
N VAL A 281 -6.45 18.75 -7.80
CA VAL A 281 -7.66 18.07 -7.38
C VAL A 281 -7.32 16.94 -6.42
N THR A 282 -7.97 16.92 -5.26
CA THR A 282 -8.02 15.70 -4.43
C THR A 282 -9.33 14.96 -4.68
N ALA A 283 -9.25 13.71 -5.14
CA ALA A 283 -10.39 12.83 -5.34
C ALA A 283 -10.65 11.99 -4.08
N PHE A 284 -11.90 11.90 -3.65
CA PHE A 284 -12.34 11.07 -2.53
C PHE A 284 -13.38 10.05 -2.98
N PRO A 285 -13.45 8.86 -2.34
CA PRO A 285 -14.51 7.90 -2.65
C PRO A 285 -15.88 8.42 -2.20
N ASP A 286 -15.94 9.02 -1.01
CA ASP A 286 -17.18 9.40 -0.36
C ASP A 286 -17.02 10.64 0.54
N ARG A 287 -18.14 11.23 0.94
CA ARG A 287 -18.17 12.43 1.80
C ARG A 287 -17.65 12.16 3.22
N ALA A 288 -17.76 10.94 3.73
CA ALA A 288 -17.31 10.59 5.08
C ALA A 288 -15.77 10.61 5.17
N THR A 289 -15.11 10.07 4.15
CA THR A 289 -13.66 10.08 3.97
C THR A 289 -13.16 11.51 3.77
N PHE A 290 -13.83 12.29 2.92
CA PHE A 290 -13.54 13.72 2.76
C PHE A 290 -13.63 14.48 4.09
N ARG A 291 -14.70 14.29 4.86
CA ARG A 291 -14.90 14.96 6.16
C ARG A 291 -13.72 14.74 7.12
N ALA A 292 -13.16 13.54 7.13
CA ALA A 292 -12.03 13.21 8.00
C ALA A 292 -10.72 13.90 7.57
N ALA A 293 -10.58 14.25 6.28
CA ALA A 293 -9.38 14.82 5.70
C ALA A 293 -9.46 16.33 5.43
N ALA A 294 -10.64 16.93 5.51
CA ALA A 294 -10.92 18.30 5.06
C ALA A 294 -10.01 19.37 5.70
N VAL A 295 -9.54 19.14 6.93
CA VAL A 295 -8.67 20.07 7.68
C VAL A 295 -7.28 20.22 7.07
N ASP A 296 -6.82 19.23 6.28
CA ASP A 296 -5.47 19.18 5.72
C ASP A 296 -5.41 19.60 4.24
N ILE A 297 -6.55 19.93 3.63
CA ILE A 297 -6.65 20.27 2.20
C ILE A 297 -6.15 21.71 1.99
N ALA A 298 -5.31 21.90 0.98
CA ALA A 298 -4.79 23.23 0.65
C ALA A 298 -5.87 24.14 0.05
N TRP A 299 -5.78 25.44 0.34
CA TRP A 299 -6.45 26.47 -0.45
C TRP A 299 -5.94 26.46 -1.90
N GLU A 300 -6.69 27.07 -2.81
CA GLU A 300 -6.40 27.06 -4.26
C GLU A 300 -6.37 25.65 -4.87
N THR A 301 -7.13 24.73 -4.28
CA THR A 301 -7.33 23.38 -4.81
C THR A 301 -8.81 23.07 -4.91
N ASP A 302 -9.11 22.03 -5.67
CA ASP A 302 -10.45 21.49 -5.83
C ASP A 302 -10.54 20.10 -5.20
N VAL A 303 -11.76 19.74 -4.82
CA VAL A 303 -12.10 18.43 -4.29
C VAL A 303 -13.21 17.83 -5.14
N TRP A 304 -12.97 16.60 -5.58
CA TRP A 304 -13.96 15.77 -6.25
C TRP A 304 -14.33 14.58 -5.39
N ILE A 305 -15.61 14.22 -5.34
CA ILE A 305 -16.10 13.10 -4.55
C ILE A 305 -16.87 12.17 -5.47
N ARG A 306 -16.41 10.92 -5.58
CA ARG A 306 -16.97 9.93 -6.51
C ARG A 306 -18.47 9.71 -6.31
N ASP A 307 -18.95 9.69 -5.06
CA ASP A 307 -20.38 9.53 -4.75
C ASP A 307 -21.27 10.69 -5.26
N ALA A 308 -20.68 11.84 -5.60
CA ALA A 308 -21.36 12.98 -6.19
C ALA A 308 -20.57 13.47 -7.42
N PRO A 309 -20.45 12.64 -8.47
CA PRO A 309 -19.41 12.79 -9.49
C PRO A 309 -19.60 14.04 -10.38
N THR A 310 -20.81 14.61 -10.39
CA THR A 310 -21.17 15.83 -11.12
C THR A 310 -20.92 17.11 -10.32
N HIS A 311 -20.43 17.01 -9.08
CA HIS A 311 -20.17 18.16 -8.21
C HIS A 311 -18.68 18.28 -7.85
N LEU A 312 -18.23 19.53 -7.70
CA LEU A 312 -16.87 19.89 -7.28
C LEU A 312 -16.94 20.84 -6.10
N ILE A 313 -15.99 20.73 -5.17
CA ILE A 313 -15.84 21.68 -4.05
C ILE A 313 -14.57 22.47 -4.29
N HIS A 314 -14.70 23.78 -4.44
CA HIS A 314 -13.55 24.68 -4.62
C HIS A 314 -13.10 25.26 -3.28
N PHE A 315 -11.82 25.08 -2.94
CA PHE A 315 -11.21 25.66 -1.74
C PHE A 315 -10.59 27.02 -2.05
N ASN A 316 -11.40 28.01 -2.44
CA ASN A 316 -11.03 29.44 -2.48
C ASN A 316 -12.28 30.34 -2.69
N GLY A 317 -12.12 31.66 -2.72
CA GLY A 317 -13.25 32.61 -2.68
C GLY A 317 -13.31 33.70 -3.75
N GLU A 318 -12.22 34.07 -4.43
CA GLU A 318 -12.21 35.30 -5.25
C GLU A 318 -13.08 35.25 -6.52
N ARG A 319 -13.53 34.06 -6.96
CA ARG A 319 -14.16 33.88 -8.29
C ARG A 319 -15.60 33.36 -8.32
N PHE A 320 -16.17 32.92 -7.18
CA PHE A 320 -17.33 32.00 -7.23
C PHE A 320 -18.54 32.40 -6.38
N LEU A 321 -18.60 33.63 -5.83
CA LEU A 321 -19.79 34.08 -5.11
C LEU A 321 -20.86 34.57 -6.10
N GLY A 322 -22.00 33.87 -6.15
CA GLY A 322 -23.16 34.27 -6.93
C GLY A 322 -24.32 33.29 -6.70
N PRO A 323 -25.57 33.71 -6.98
CA PRO A 323 -26.72 32.81 -6.88
C PRO A 323 -26.67 31.75 -7.99
N TYR A 324 -27.00 30.50 -7.65
CA TYR A 324 -27.12 29.41 -8.63
C TYR A 324 -28.34 29.57 -9.54
N GLU A 325 -29.38 30.24 -9.06
CA GLU A 325 -30.58 30.57 -9.81
C GLU A 325 -30.56 32.07 -10.09
N THR A 326 -30.66 32.45 -11.37
CA THR A 326 -30.96 33.84 -11.73
C THR A 326 -32.46 34.05 -11.52
N PRO A 327 -32.89 35.12 -10.80
CA PRO A 327 -34.30 35.39 -10.62
C PRO A 327 -34.99 35.52 -11.98
N SER A 328 -35.97 34.67 -12.25
CA SER A 328 -36.77 34.74 -13.46
C SER A 328 -37.65 35.99 -13.43
N GLY A 329 -37.19 37.06 -14.07
CA GLY A 329 -38.01 38.25 -14.37
C GLY A 329 -37.46 39.56 -13.83
N VAL A 330 -36.43 40.11 -14.48
CA VAL A 330 -36.37 41.54 -14.76
C VAL A 330 -36.11 41.64 -16.26
N VAL A 331 -37.18 41.89 -17.01
CA VAL A 331 -37.06 42.41 -18.37
C VAL A 331 -36.58 43.84 -18.17
N ASP A 332 -35.32 44.12 -18.47
CA ASP A 332 -34.89 45.50 -18.68
C ASP A 332 -35.71 46.04 -19.85
N LEU A 333 -36.70 46.86 -19.52
CA LEU A 333 -37.31 47.78 -20.47
C LEU A 333 -36.38 48.99 -20.54
N ASP A 334 -35.60 49.02 -21.63
CA ASP A 334 -34.81 50.12 -22.23
C ASP A 334 -33.82 50.91 -21.36
#